data_AF-A3JI29-F1
#
_entry.id   AF-A3JI29-F1
#
_cell.length_a   1.000
_cell.length_b   1.000
_cell.length_c   1.000
_cell.angle_alpha   90.00
_cell.angle_beta   90.00
_cell.angle_gamma   90.00
#
_symmetry.space_group_name_H-M   'P 1'
#
loop_
_entity.id
_entity.type
_entity.pdbx_description
1 polymer ?
#
loop_
_entity_poly.entity_id
_entity_poly.type
_entity_poly.pdbx_seq_one_letter_code
_entity_poly.pdbx_strand_id
1 'polypeptide(L)'
;MDIMTANFTSSLCPETPIEGRHLAELANLMAAEWGESELRDLDLAMALHIPPNRISHFRHAKTSYRAANTPREGKARHDIPMVHPHQAILIRLLMRHPKYARLVKRPSNTEVWDIIAPFLPGSGPVRSAFTAGRDQPVQKKGFAPVFGRAAISSYKMLPGDLSTSGETSLTVIRLQMVIMSRFADIFRDCFKRYAANHMFSADRKNPLYESITQDWTILRERDSLTGWMNEPLLQAFWAEVHEKWEEWFNQEYLSVCRREALSRNLDPEEVFVQGNWLNKSPVTDEEYLHKDPGSRPITGARNDAFATFRLQAGITSSEMFWVLGVQVKAVYRYRSRGKIRIEAPTSILLRYFMSNLNDLNYFLEQPPSGTWLLQKIMGIDPAFKQSQLSPLFGSTKLSSYNFAAETHSCPHFARRLASIFARELPHEPQIYWQIRECVEDEVRARGLDVKTFWEEGRWNG
;
A
#
# COMPACT_ATOMS: atom_id res chain seq x y z
N MET A 1 17.69 1.83 -33.77
CA MET A 1 16.24 1.97 -33.93
C MET A 1 15.82 2.94 -32.84
N ASP A 2 15.75 4.21 -33.19
CA ASP A 2 15.59 5.33 -32.27
C ASP A 2 14.19 5.31 -31.65
N ILE A 3 14.14 5.11 -30.33
CA ILE A 3 12.92 5.29 -29.56
C ILE A 3 12.78 6.80 -29.33
N MET A 4 11.76 7.37 -29.95
CA MET A 4 11.32 8.74 -29.73
C MET A 4 11.17 9.03 -28.23
N THR A 5 12.09 9.80 -27.67
CA THR A 5 11.85 10.61 -26.48
C THR A 5 10.87 11.72 -26.88
N ALA A 6 9.57 11.40 -26.82
CA ALA A 6 8.52 12.40 -26.96
C ALA A 6 8.59 13.35 -25.75
N ASN A 7 8.86 14.62 -26.04
CA ASN A 7 8.68 15.74 -25.11
C ASN A 7 7.19 15.86 -24.75
N PHE A 8 6.74 15.11 -23.74
CA PHE A 8 5.42 15.25 -23.11
C PHE A 8 5.46 16.34 -22.02
N THR A 9 5.67 17.60 -22.39
CA THR A 9 5.70 18.70 -21.41
C THR A 9 5.00 19.93 -21.97
N SER A 10 3.67 19.98 -21.84
CA SER A 10 2.88 21.17 -21.43
C SER A 10 1.35 20.97 -21.57
N SER A 11 0.86 20.08 -22.43
CA SER A 11 -0.57 20.05 -22.83
C SER A 11 -1.49 19.11 -22.02
N LEU A 12 -1.01 18.45 -20.96
CA LEU A 12 -1.73 17.37 -20.27
C LEU A 12 -2.41 17.78 -18.95
N CYS A 13 -2.22 19.02 -18.48
CA CYS A 13 -2.79 19.44 -17.19
C CYS A 13 -3.94 20.44 -17.42
N PRO A 14 -5.15 20.21 -16.87
CA PRO A 14 -6.30 21.06 -17.13
C PRO A 14 -6.08 22.53 -16.71
N GLU A 15 -6.37 23.47 -17.59
CA GLU A 15 -6.39 24.91 -17.25
C GLU A 15 -7.58 25.27 -16.33
N THR A 16 -8.62 24.44 -16.32
CA THR A 16 -9.76 24.59 -15.41
C THR A 16 -9.48 23.96 -14.04
N PRO A 17 -10.20 24.35 -12.96
CA PRO A 17 -10.05 23.72 -11.65
C PRO A 17 -10.21 22.20 -11.74
N ILE A 18 -9.45 21.46 -10.93
CA ILE A 18 -9.63 20.01 -10.88
C ILE A 18 -11.02 19.67 -10.31
N GLU A 19 -11.76 18.91 -11.10
CA GLU A 19 -13.03 18.27 -10.81
C GLU A 19 -12.93 16.74 -10.99
N GLY A 20 -13.94 16.01 -10.53
CA GLY A 20 -14.02 14.54 -10.62
C GLY A 20 -13.89 13.97 -12.02
N ARG A 21 -14.29 14.74 -13.04
CA ARG A 21 -14.20 14.35 -14.46
C ARG A 21 -12.77 14.03 -14.92
N HIS A 22 -11.76 14.61 -14.28
CA HIS A 22 -10.35 14.39 -14.64
C HIS A 22 -9.80 13.05 -14.11
N LEU A 23 -10.57 12.31 -13.28
CA LEU A 23 -10.15 11.01 -12.79
C LEU A 23 -9.95 9.97 -13.91
N ALA A 24 -10.72 10.05 -14.99
CA ALA A 24 -10.57 9.11 -16.10
C ALA A 24 -9.22 9.30 -16.80
N GLU A 25 -8.82 10.55 -17.04
CA GLU A 25 -7.53 10.89 -17.64
C GLU A 25 -6.37 10.52 -16.72
N LEU A 26 -6.47 10.85 -15.42
CA LEU A 26 -5.48 10.43 -14.42
C LEU A 26 -5.31 8.91 -14.38
N ALA A 27 -6.41 8.16 -14.41
CA ALA A 27 -6.36 6.69 -14.40
C ALA A 27 -5.61 6.14 -15.63
N ASN A 28 -5.83 6.72 -16.81
CA ASN A 28 -5.13 6.32 -18.04
C ASN A 28 -3.63 6.62 -17.99
N LEU A 29 -3.25 7.81 -17.52
CA LEU A 29 -1.85 8.22 -17.37
C LEU A 29 -1.11 7.31 -16.38
N MET A 30 -1.73 7.04 -15.23
CA MET A 30 -1.14 6.13 -14.25
C MET A 30 -1.11 4.68 -14.74
N ALA A 31 -2.12 4.20 -15.47
CA ALA A 31 -2.11 2.86 -16.05
C ALA A 31 -0.95 2.68 -17.04
N ALA A 32 -0.74 3.66 -17.92
CA ALA A 32 0.36 3.67 -18.89
C ALA A 32 1.73 3.63 -18.21
N GLU A 33 1.95 4.48 -17.19
CA GLU A 33 3.18 4.49 -16.39
C GLU A 33 3.44 3.14 -15.71
N TRP A 34 2.38 2.45 -15.29
CA TRP A 34 2.47 1.18 -14.56
C TRP A 34 2.62 -0.05 -15.46
N GLY A 35 2.44 0.12 -16.77
CA GLY A 35 2.36 -0.98 -17.74
C GLY A 35 1.11 -1.84 -17.54
N GLU A 36 0.04 -1.28 -16.99
CA GLU A 36 -1.23 -1.95 -16.76
C GLU A 36 -2.25 -1.50 -17.80
N SER A 37 -3.16 -2.38 -18.23
CA SER A 37 -4.20 -2.01 -19.19
C SER A 37 -5.30 -1.13 -18.58
N GLU A 38 -5.58 -1.29 -17.28
CA GLU A 38 -6.58 -0.50 -16.55
C GLU A 38 -6.29 -0.50 -15.04
N LEU A 39 -6.45 0.66 -14.39
CA LEU A 39 -6.39 0.78 -12.94
C LEU A 39 -7.76 0.58 -12.30
N ARG A 40 -7.80 -0.13 -11.17
CA ARG A 40 -9.07 -0.31 -10.44
C ARG A 40 -9.40 0.93 -9.63
N ASP A 41 -10.69 1.14 -9.40
CA ASP A 41 -11.23 2.19 -8.52
C ASP A 41 -10.57 2.23 -7.14
N LEU A 42 -10.22 1.06 -6.59
CA LEU A 42 -9.52 0.97 -5.31
C LEU A 42 -8.10 1.55 -5.36
N ASP A 43 -7.38 1.33 -6.46
CA ASP A 43 -6.01 1.80 -6.65
C ASP A 43 -6.01 3.33 -6.78
N LEU A 44 -6.98 3.87 -7.54
CA LEU A 44 -7.18 5.31 -7.69
C LEU A 44 -7.61 5.98 -6.38
N ALA A 45 -8.57 5.36 -5.65
CA ALA A 45 -9.00 5.84 -4.35
C ALA A 45 -7.83 5.96 -3.39
N MET A 46 -6.88 5.03 -3.45
CA MET A 46 -5.70 5.06 -2.59
C MET A 46 -4.63 6.03 -3.02
N ALA A 47 -4.35 6.12 -4.31
CA ALA A 47 -3.45 7.13 -4.85
C ALA A 47 -3.88 8.54 -4.41
N LEU A 48 -5.19 8.78 -4.27
CA LEU A 48 -5.80 10.06 -3.94
C LEU A 48 -6.26 10.21 -2.47
N HIS A 49 -6.02 9.20 -1.63
CA HIS A 49 -6.46 9.16 -0.22
C HIS A 49 -7.99 9.34 -0.01
N ILE A 50 -8.77 8.90 -0.98
CA ILE A 50 -10.24 8.93 -0.97
C ILE A 50 -10.76 7.60 -0.39
N PRO A 51 -11.80 7.61 0.48
CA PRO A 51 -12.45 6.37 0.89
C PRO A 51 -12.94 5.56 -0.33
N PRO A 52 -12.66 4.26 -0.45
CA PRO A 52 -12.99 3.49 -1.66
C PRO A 52 -14.47 3.52 -2.05
N ASN A 53 -15.37 3.59 -1.08
CA ASN A 53 -16.83 3.70 -1.32
C ASN A 53 -17.28 5.07 -1.85
N ARG A 54 -16.39 6.07 -1.85
CA ARG A 54 -16.67 7.43 -2.33
C ARG A 54 -16.10 7.71 -3.72
N ILE A 55 -15.30 6.82 -4.29
CA ILE A 55 -14.64 7.07 -5.59
C ILE A 55 -15.65 7.29 -6.73
N SER A 56 -16.74 6.52 -6.77
CA SER A 56 -17.81 6.69 -7.76
C SER A 56 -18.48 8.05 -7.65
N HIS A 57 -18.79 8.49 -6.43
CA HIS A 57 -19.32 9.83 -6.16
C HIS A 57 -18.30 10.92 -6.50
N PHE A 58 -17.01 10.65 -6.25
CA PHE A 58 -15.93 11.59 -6.53
C PHE A 58 -15.74 11.83 -8.03
N ARG A 59 -15.98 10.84 -8.89
CA ARG A 59 -15.96 11.02 -10.36
C ARG A 59 -16.92 12.11 -10.86
N HIS A 60 -17.97 12.40 -10.09
CA HIS A 60 -18.94 13.45 -10.40
C HIS A 60 -18.77 14.72 -9.53
N ALA A 61 -17.74 14.76 -8.69
CA ALA A 61 -17.52 15.89 -7.78
C ALA A 61 -17.12 17.16 -8.53
N LYS A 62 -17.73 18.29 -8.15
CA LYS A 62 -17.29 19.61 -8.63
C LYS A 62 -16.15 20.14 -7.77
N THR A 63 -15.43 21.14 -8.27
CA THR A 63 -14.41 21.84 -7.47
C THR A 63 -15.05 22.51 -6.27
N SER A 64 -14.33 22.54 -5.14
CA SER A 64 -14.84 23.16 -3.92
C SER A 64 -15.22 24.65 -4.08
N TYR A 65 -14.59 25.32 -5.04
CA TYR A 65 -14.78 26.73 -5.35
C TYR A 65 -16.17 27.02 -5.96
N ARG A 66 -16.59 26.26 -6.97
CA ARG A 66 -17.87 26.46 -7.65
C ARG A 66 -19.07 26.15 -6.76
N ALA A 67 -18.96 25.18 -5.85
CA ALA A 67 -20.07 24.83 -4.96
C ALA A 67 -20.34 25.89 -3.88
N ALA A 68 -19.36 26.75 -3.57
CA ALA A 68 -19.55 27.90 -2.70
C ALA A 68 -20.40 29.01 -3.36
N ASN A 69 -20.36 29.09 -4.71
CA ASN A 69 -20.97 30.17 -5.49
C ASN A 69 -22.33 29.81 -6.12
N THR A 70 -22.84 28.59 -5.96
CA THR A 70 -24.19 28.21 -6.42
C THR A 70 -25.28 28.61 -5.41
N PRO A 71 -26.35 29.33 -5.83
CA PRO A 71 -27.51 29.62 -4.97
C PRO A 71 -28.15 28.32 -4.48
N ARG A 72 -28.42 28.23 -3.17
CA ARG A 72 -28.82 26.98 -2.50
C ARG A 72 -30.33 26.83 -2.42
N GLU A 73 -30.86 25.80 -3.08
CA GLU A 73 -32.16 25.23 -2.73
C GLU A 73 -31.98 24.08 -1.72
N GLY A 74 -32.40 24.30 -0.48
CA GLY A 74 -33.03 23.31 0.40
C GLY A 74 -32.29 22.06 0.90
N LYS A 75 -31.07 21.70 0.45
CA LYS A 75 -30.37 20.50 0.95
C LYS A 75 -29.12 20.84 1.77
N ALA A 76 -29.01 20.18 2.92
CA ALA A 76 -27.94 20.35 3.90
C ALA A 76 -26.55 20.24 3.26
N ARG A 77 -25.60 21.05 3.75
CA ARG A 77 -24.21 21.21 3.28
C ARG A 77 -23.37 19.91 3.18
N HIS A 78 -23.89 18.74 3.54
CA HIS A 78 -23.10 17.53 3.77
C HIS A 78 -23.09 16.50 2.62
N ASP A 79 -23.88 16.67 1.56
CA ASP A 79 -24.09 15.60 0.57
C ASP A 79 -23.60 15.88 -0.86
N ILE A 80 -23.04 17.06 -1.17
CA ILE A 80 -22.48 17.32 -2.51
C ILE A 80 -21.02 16.85 -2.53
N PRO A 81 -20.64 15.85 -3.35
CA PRO A 81 -19.25 15.45 -3.51
C PRO A 81 -18.44 16.63 -4.06
N MET A 82 -17.36 17.00 -3.37
CA MET A 82 -16.49 18.12 -3.76
C MET A 82 -15.04 17.66 -3.82
N VAL A 83 -14.31 18.18 -4.81
CA VAL A 83 -12.85 18.04 -4.89
C VAL A 83 -12.23 19.14 -4.03
N HIS A 84 -11.58 18.73 -2.93
CA HIS A 84 -10.86 19.65 -2.05
C HIS A 84 -9.51 20.05 -2.65
N PRO A 85 -8.93 21.19 -2.25
CA PRO A 85 -7.65 21.65 -2.80
C PRO A 85 -6.50 20.64 -2.67
N HIS A 86 -6.38 19.95 -1.52
CA HIS A 86 -5.36 18.92 -1.33
C HIS A 86 -5.47 17.76 -2.34
N GLN A 87 -6.70 17.37 -2.70
CA GLN A 87 -6.95 16.37 -3.75
C GLN A 87 -6.65 16.94 -5.14
N ALA A 88 -7.02 18.19 -5.40
CA ALA A 88 -6.75 18.85 -6.67
C ALA A 88 -5.24 18.97 -6.96
N ILE A 89 -4.45 19.41 -5.98
CA ILE A 89 -2.98 19.48 -6.09
C ILE A 89 -2.41 18.09 -6.38
N LEU A 90 -2.85 17.08 -5.64
CA LEU A 90 -2.39 15.71 -5.83
C LEU A 90 -2.75 15.17 -7.21
N ILE A 91 -3.97 15.42 -7.70
CA ILE A 91 -4.39 15.02 -9.05
C ILE A 91 -3.51 15.73 -10.09
N ARG A 92 -3.27 17.05 -9.98
CA ARG A 92 -2.36 17.77 -10.90
C ARG A 92 -0.96 17.19 -10.90
N LEU A 93 -0.41 16.93 -9.72
CA LEU A 93 0.92 16.35 -9.55
C LEU A 93 1.02 15.00 -10.26
N LEU A 94 0.04 14.12 -10.04
CA LEU A 94 0.04 12.77 -10.63
C LEU A 94 -0.30 12.76 -12.12
N MET A 95 -1.03 13.76 -12.63
CA MET A 95 -1.23 13.92 -14.09
C MET A 95 0.07 14.36 -14.78
N ARG A 96 0.86 15.22 -14.15
CA ARG A 96 2.15 15.68 -14.70
C ARG A 96 3.28 14.67 -14.51
N HIS A 97 3.26 13.99 -13.38
CA HIS A 97 4.30 13.07 -12.94
C HIS A 97 3.66 11.77 -12.43
N PRO A 98 3.09 10.95 -13.32
CA PRO A 98 2.42 9.70 -12.94
C PRO A 98 3.37 8.74 -12.20
N LYS A 99 4.68 8.82 -12.46
CA LYS A 99 5.74 8.10 -11.73
C LYS A 99 5.69 8.25 -10.20
N TYR A 100 5.14 9.36 -9.68
CA TYR A 100 5.00 9.57 -8.23
C TYR A 100 3.84 8.81 -7.59
N ALA A 101 2.92 8.26 -8.40
CA ALA A 101 1.89 7.39 -7.90
C ALA A 101 2.51 6.04 -7.51
N ARG A 102 2.86 5.87 -6.24
CA ARG A 102 3.18 4.54 -5.71
C ARG A 102 1.89 3.75 -5.53
N LEU A 103 1.55 2.96 -6.53
CA LEU A 103 0.73 1.78 -6.35
C LEU A 103 1.66 0.63 -5.92
N VAL A 104 1.14 -0.55 -5.62
CA VAL A 104 1.99 -1.71 -5.34
C VAL A 104 1.44 -2.83 -6.19
N LYS A 105 2.28 -3.43 -7.04
CA LYS A 105 1.84 -4.48 -7.96
C LYS A 105 1.26 -5.63 -7.14
N ARG A 106 0.20 -6.26 -7.64
CA ARG A 106 -0.38 -7.44 -6.99
C ARG A 106 0.34 -8.67 -7.50
N PRO A 107 0.87 -9.53 -6.63
CA PRO A 107 1.46 -10.78 -7.08
C PRO A 107 0.36 -11.69 -7.61
N SER A 108 0.68 -12.48 -8.64
CA SER A 108 -0.14 -13.61 -9.04
C SER A 108 -0.02 -14.73 -8.00
N ASN A 109 -1.05 -15.57 -7.90
CA ASN A 109 -1.02 -16.71 -6.98
C ASN A 109 0.14 -17.67 -7.30
N THR A 110 0.51 -17.81 -8.58
CA THR A 110 1.64 -18.62 -9.02
C THR A 110 2.97 -18.06 -8.50
N GLU A 111 3.21 -16.75 -8.63
CA GLU A 111 4.43 -16.11 -8.10
C GLU A 111 4.57 -16.33 -6.59
N VAL A 112 3.46 -16.24 -5.84
CA VAL A 112 3.48 -16.51 -4.40
C VAL A 112 3.74 -17.99 -4.11
N TRP A 113 3.09 -18.88 -4.86
CA TRP A 113 3.24 -20.33 -4.68
C TRP A 113 4.68 -20.76 -4.88
N ASP A 114 5.35 -20.31 -5.93
CA ASP A 114 6.74 -20.67 -6.22
C ASP A 114 7.66 -20.35 -5.04
N ILE A 115 7.37 -19.27 -4.31
CA ILE A 115 8.12 -18.85 -3.11
C ILE A 115 7.83 -19.72 -1.90
N ILE A 116 6.56 -19.96 -1.61
CA ILE A 116 6.17 -20.56 -0.33
C ILE A 116 6.08 -22.09 -0.36
N ALA A 117 5.89 -22.70 -1.53
CA ALA A 117 5.66 -24.14 -1.66
C ALA A 117 6.67 -25.03 -0.93
N PRO A 118 7.99 -24.72 -0.92
CA PRO A 118 8.99 -25.56 -0.23
C PRO A 118 8.85 -25.53 1.30
N PHE A 119 8.21 -24.49 1.83
CA PHE A 119 8.12 -24.19 3.26
C PHE A 119 6.71 -24.44 3.82
N LEU A 120 5.78 -24.95 2.99
CA LEU A 120 4.42 -25.23 3.44
C LEU A 120 4.38 -26.49 4.33
N PRO A 121 3.65 -26.46 5.46
CA PRO A 121 3.48 -27.63 6.33
C PRO A 121 2.82 -28.81 5.59
N GLY A 122 3.35 -30.02 5.76
CA GLY A 122 2.77 -31.25 5.20
C GLY A 122 2.98 -31.46 3.69
N SER A 123 3.64 -30.51 3.02
CA SER A 123 4.31 -30.80 1.75
C SER A 123 5.42 -31.79 2.06
N GLY A 124 5.56 -32.87 1.28
CA GLY A 124 6.79 -33.67 1.32
C GLY A 124 8.02 -32.82 0.96
N PRO A 125 9.18 -33.39 0.67
CA PRO A 125 10.30 -32.64 0.10
C PRO A 125 9.92 -32.12 -1.29
N VAL A 126 9.18 -31.00 -1.35
CA VAL A 126 8.89 -30.23 -2.54
C VAL A 126 10.16 -29.45 -2.79
N ARG A 127 10.98 -29.93 -3.74
CA ARG A 127 12.08 -29.13 -4.23
C ARG A 127 11.50 -27.82 -4.72
N SER A 128 12.10 -26.74 -4.26
CA SER A 128 11.78 -25.41 -4.74
C SER A 128 11.74 -25.34 -6.26
N ALA A 129 10.74 -24.68 -6.81
CA ALA A 129 10.71 -24.31 -8.22
C ALA A 129 11.94 -23.44 -8.60
N PHE A 130 12.64 -22.87 -7.62
CA PHE A 130 13.91 -22.15 -7.81
C PHE A 130 15.13 -23.06 -8.01
N THR A 131 15.01 -24.38 -7.81
CA THR A 131 16.12 -25.35 -7.98
C THR A 131 15.81 -26.53 -8.88
N ALA A 132 14.55 -26.74 -9.28
CA ALA A 132 14.13 -27.83 -10.16
C ALA A 132 13.44 -27.32 -11.42
N GLY A 133 13.89 -27.80 -12.58
CA GLY A 133 13.23 -27.58 -13.87
C GLY A 133 11.74 -27.96 -13.85
N ARG A 134 10.97 -27.34 -14.74
CA ARG A 134 9.49 -27.20 -14.77
C ARG A 134 8.61 -28.48 -14.75
N ASP A 135 9.15 -29.68 -14.52
CA ASP A 135 8.47 -30.94 -14.85
C ASP A 135 8.07 -31.83 -13.66
N GLN A 136 7.75 -31.28 -12.48
CA GLN A 136 7.14 -32.08 -11.39
C GLN A 136 5.69 -31.69 -11.09
N PRO A 137 4.78 -32.68 -10.88
CA PRO A 137 3.39 -32.42 -10.55
C PRO A 137 3.30 -31.74 -9.18
N VAL A 138 3.02 -30.44 -9.22
CA VAL A 138 2.87 -29.59 -8.04
C VAL A 138 1.72 -30.12 -7.17
N GLN A 139 2.00 -30.60 -5.96
CA GLN A 139 0.97 -30.83 -4.96
C GLN A 139 0.37 -29.48 -4.55
N LYS A 140 -0.77 -29.11 -5.15
CA LYS A 140 -1.47 -27.83 -4.89
C LYS A 140 -2.19 -27.78 -3.53
N LYS A 141 -1.99 -28.77 -2.66
CA LYS A 141 -2.60 -28.85 -1.32
C LYS A 141 -1.75 -28.00 -0.36
N GLY A 142 -2.40 -27.21 0.51
CA GLY A 142 -1.71 -26.40 1.54
C GLY A 142 -1.57 -24.91 1.23
N PHE A 143 -1.80 -24.45 -0.01
CA PHE A 143 -1.68 -23.02 -0.35
C PHE A 143 -2.74 -22.14 0.32
N ALA A 144 -4.02 -22.45 0.12
CA ALA A 144 -5.11 -21.61 0.64
C ALA A 144 -5.18 -21.57 2.19
N PRO A 145 -4.91 -22.67 2.92
CA PRO A 145 -4.88 -22.68 4.38
C PRO A 145 -3.99 -21.61 5.00
N VAL A 146 -2.79 -21.37 4.50
CA VAL A 146 -1.89 -20.34 5.06
C VAL A 146 -2.41 -18.91 4.88
N PHE A 147 -3.50 -18.71 4.15
CA PHE A 147 -4.20 -17.43 3.99
C PHE A 147 -5.57 -17.38 4.67
N GLY A 148 -5.87 -18.29 5.60
CA GLY A 148 -7.18 -18.30 6.28
C GLY A 148 -8.32 -18.84 5.42
N ARG A 149 -8.02 -19.64 4.40
CA ARG A 149 -9.01 -20.21 3.46
C ARG A 149 -9.03 -21.74 3.50
N ALA A 150 -10.14 -22.33 3.06
CA ALA A 150 -10.30 -23.78 2.97
C ALA A 150 -9.31 -24.40 1.98
N ALA A 151 -8.81 -25.61 2.26
CA ALA A 151 -7.85 -26.30 1.40
C ALA A 151 -8.35 -26.46 -0.05
N ILE A 152 -9.66 -26.71 -0.23
CA ILE A 152 -10.31 -26.81 -1.55
C ILE A 152 -10.18 -25.54 -2.40
N SER A 153 -10.01 -24.38 -1.76
CA SER A 153 -9.81 -23.11 -2.48
C SER A 153 -8.44 -23.03 -3.15
N SER A 154 -7.46 -23.85 -2.75
CA SER A 154 -6.12 -23.86 -3.35
C SER A 154 -6.18 -24.17 -4.86
N TYR A 155 -7.08 -25.08 -5.27
CA TYR A 155 -7.29 -25.41 -6.68
C TYR A 155 -7.88 -24.26 -7.50
N LYS A 156 -8.70 -23.40 -6.86
CA LYS A 156 -9.24 -22.18 -7.48
C LYS A 156 -8.21 -21.05 -7.54
N MET A 157 -7.28 -21.03 -6.59
CA MET A 157 -6.23 -20.02 -6.50
C MET A 157 -5.05 -20.32 -7.43
N LEU A 158 -4.71 -21.60 -7.67
CA LEU A 158 -3.59 -22.04 -8.51
C LEU A 158 -4.07 -22.79 -9.77
N PRO A 159 -4.96 -22.20 -10.61
CA PRO A 159 -5.46 -22.88 -11.79
C PRO A 159 -4.29 -23.24 -12.72
N GLY A 160 -4.35 -24.46 -13.27
CA GLY A 160 -3.38 -24.95 -14.25
C GLY A 160 -3.67 -24.47 -15.68
N ASP A 161 -4.89 -23.98 -15.94
CA ASP A 161 -5.30 -23.51 -17.26
C ASP A 161 -6.28 -22.35 -17.16
N LEU A 162 -6.17 -21.44 -18.12
CA LEU A 162 -6.92 -20.20 -18.31
C LEU A 162 -8.43 -20.45 -18.37
N SER A 163 -9.21 -19.86 -17.44
CA SER A 163 -10.55 -19.27 -17.70
C SER A 163 -11.40 -19.06 -16.44
N THR A 164 -11.05 -19.65 -15.29
CA THR A 164 -11.76 -19.37 -14.03
C THR A 164 -10.78 -19.04 -12.91
N SER A 165 -10.17 -17.85 -12.99
CA SER A 165 -9.52 -17.26 -11.83
C SER A 165 -10.62 -16.95 -10.80
N GLY A 166 -10.77 -17.82 -9.79
CA GLY A 166 -11.62 -17.51 -8.65
C GLY A 166 -11.10 -16.23 -8.00
N GLU A 167 -11.97 -15.23 -7.81
CA GLU A 167 -11.57 -13.95 -7.20
C GLU A 167 -10.93 -14.19 -5.83
N THR A 168 -9.61 -13.99 -5.77
CA THR A 168 -8.89 -13.97 -4.50
C THR A 168 -9.31 -12.71 -3.77
N SER A 169 -9.88 -12.84 -2.57
CA SER A 169 -10.32 -11.67 -1.79
C SER A 169 -9.18 -10.69 -1.56
N LEU A 170 -9.45 -9.39 -1.54
CA LEU A 170 -8.45 -8.34 -1.34
C LEU A 170 -7.59 -8.56 -0.09
N THR A 171 -8.17 -9.00 1.03
CA THR A 171 -7.39 -9.31 2.25
C THR A 171 -6.38 -10.43 2.06
N VAL A 172 -6.71 -11.47 1.29
CA VAL A 172 -5.75 -12.53 0.94
C VAL A 172 -4.66 -11.97 0.03
N ILE A 173 -5.00 -11.10 -0.93
CA ILE A 173 -3.99 -10.40 -1.74
C ILE A 173 -3.05 -9.57 -0.85
N ARG A 174 -3.54 -8.95 0.23
CA ARG A 174 -2.68 -8.22 1.18
C ARG A 174 -1.74 -9.14 1.95
N LEU A 175 -2.21 -10.30 2.41
CA LEU A 175 -1.33 -11.31 3.02
C LEU A 175 -0.25 -11.76 2.04
N GLN A 176 -0.62 -12.02 0.78
CA GLN A 176 0.33 -12.37 -0.27
C GLN A 176 1.36 -11.27 -0.52
N MET A 177 0.93 -10.01 -0.58
CA MET A 177 1.84 -8.86 -0.73
C MET A 177 2.80 -8.71 0.45
N VAL A 178 2.37 -9.00 1.69
CA VAL A 178 3.27 -9.04 2.86
C VAL A 178 4.36 -10.09 2.65
N ILE A 179 3.98 -11.33 2.32
CA ILE A 179 4.90 -12.44 2.07
C ILE A 179 5.91 -12.08 0.97
N MET A 180 5.43 -11.60 -0.17
CA MET A 180 6.28 -11.21 -1.31
C MET A 180 7.25 -10.08 -0.94
N SER A 181 6.77 -9.07 -0.20
CA SER A 181 7.60 -7.93 0.17
C SER A 181 8.67 -8.32 1.19
N ARG A 182 8.37 -9.23 2.12
CA ARG A 182 9.36 -9.76 3.06
C ARG A 182 10.42 -10.61 2.38
N PHE A 183 10.02 -11.48 1.46
CA PHE A 183 10.99 -12.24 0.67
C PHE A 183 11.88 -11.32 -0.17
N ALA A 184 11.30 -10.27 -0.78
CA ALA A 184 12.04 -9.27 -1.53
C ALA A 184 13.04 -8.48 -0.67
N ASP A 185 12.67 -8.12 0.56
CA ASP A 185 13.59 -7.45 1.49
C ASP A 185 14.77 -8.35 1.86
N ILE A 186 14.52 -9.61 2.20
CA ILE A 186 15.57 -10.60 2.50
C ILE A 186 16.49 -10.79 1.29
N PHE A 187 15.92 -10.98 0.09
CA PHE A 187 16.68 -11.09 -1.15
C PHE A 187 17.55 -9.84 -1.37
N ARG A 188 16.98 -8.65 -1.23
CA ARG A 188 17.68 -7.38 -1.46
C ARG A 188 18.82 -7.16 -0.47
N ASP A 189 18.62 -7.49 0.80
CA ASP A 189 19.64 -7.33 1.83
C ASP A 189 20.79 -8.31 1.64
N CYS A 190 20.49 -9.57 1.30
CA CYS A 190 21.51 -10.53 0.88
C CYS A 190 22.23 -10.05 -0.38
N PHE A 191 21.49 -9.59 -1.39
CA PHE A 191 22.07 -9.16 -2.67
C PHE A 191 23.05 -8.01 -2.49
N LYS A 192 22.65 -6.95 -1.77
CA LYS A 192 23.51 -5.80 -1.46
C LYS A 192 24.80 -6.21 -0.77
N ARG A 193 24.72 -7.13 0.20
CA ARG A 193 25.89 -7.63 0.93
C ARG A 193 26.80 -8.47 0.05
N TYR A 194 26.26 -9.38 -0.75
CA TYR A 194 27.06 -10.18 -1.69
C TYR A 194 27.71 -9.32 -2.77
N ALA A 195 26.97 -8.34 -3.31
CA ALA A 195 27.51 -7.39 -4.27
C ALA A 195 28.67 -6.57 -3.66
N ALA A 196 28.54 -6.10 -2.42
CA ALA A 196 29.61 -5.37 -1.74
C ALA A 196 30.89 -6.20 -1.54
N ASN A 197 30.75 -7.50 -1.26
CA ASN A 197 31.85 -8.39 -0.90
C ASN A 197 32.49 -9.13 -2.08
N HIS A 198 31.72 -9.44 -3.13
CA HIS A 198 32.14 -10.38 -4.19
C HIS A 198 32.05 -9.80 -5.61
N MET A 199 31.29 -8.71 -5.84
CA MET A 199 31.16 -8.15 -7.18
C MET A 199 32.41 -7.37 -7.59
N PHE A 200 32.95 -7.70 -8.77
CA PHE A 200 34.09 -7.00 -9.36
C PHE A 200 33.78 -5.54 -9.63
N SER A 201 34.80 -4.68 -9.55
CA SER A 201 34.62 -3.23 -9.75
C SER A 201 34.09 -2.84 -11.13
N ALA A 202 34.33 -3.67 -12.16
CA ALA A 202 33.78 -3.48 -13.50
C ALA A 202 32.26 -3.68 -13.54
N ASP A 203 31.75 -4.72 -12.87
CA ASP A 203 30.33 -5.06 -12.83
C ASP A 203 29.52 -4.09 -11.96
N ARG A 204 30.14 -3.47 -10.95
CA ARG A 204 29.46 -2.47 -10.08
C ARG A 204 28.92 -1.25 -10.82
N LYS A 205 29.47 -0.95 -12.01
CA LYS A 205 29.01 0.16 -12.85
C LYS A 205 28.00 -0.28 -13.91
N ASN A 206 27.65 -1.57 -13.96
CA ASN A 206 26.74 -2.11 -14.95
C ASN A 206 25.28 -1.86 -14.51
N PRO A 207 24.48 -1.10 -15.27
CA PRO A 207 23.08 -0.84 -14.96
C PRO A 207 22.22 -2.11 -14.85
N LEU A 208 22.65 -3.22 -15.45
CA LEU A 208 21.94 -4.51 -15.37
C LEU A 208 21.88 -5.08 -13.95
N TYR A 209 22.80 -4.69 -13.07
CA TYR A 209 22.87 -5.16 -11.69
C TYR A 209 22.39 -4.11 -10.68
N GLU A 210 21.88 -2.98 -11.18
CA GLU A 210 21.27 -1.95 -10.36
C GLU A 210 19.79 -2.27 -10.14
N SER A 211 19.40 -2.45 -8.89
CA SER A 211 18.00 -2.67 -8.52
C SER A 211 17.22 -1.37 -8.70
N ILE A 212 16.44 -1.27 -9.78
CA ILE A 212 15.61 -0.09 -10.06
C ILE A 212 14.36 -0.09 -9.16
N THR A 213 13.84 -1.28 -8.83
CA THR A 213 12.59 -1.41 -8.07
C THR A 213 12.81 -1.52 -6.57
N GLN A 214 12.03 -0.75 -5.79
CA GLN A 214 12.05 -0.78 -4.32
C GLN A 214 10.96 -1.66 -3.71
N ASP A 215 10.03 -2.17 -4.52
CA ASP A 215 8.97 -3.07 -4.05
C ASP A 215 9.34 -4.54 -4.26
N TRP A 216 8.35 -5.44 -4.12
CA TRP A 216 8.59 -6.87 -4.27
C TRP A 216 8.92 -7.31 -5.70
N THR A 217 8.71 -6.44 -6.71
CA THR A 217 8.90 -6.81 -8.11
C THR A 217 10.36 -7.03 -8.49
N ILE A 218 11.31 -6.62 -7.63
CA ILE A 218 12.73 -7.01 -7.70
C ILE A 218 12.91 -8.53 -7.88
N LEU A 219 11.99 -9.34 -7.34
CA LEU A 219 12.02 -10.80 -7.46
C LEU A 219 11.81 -11.32 -8.88
N ARG A 220 11.29 -10.48 -9.79
CA ARG A 220 11.17 -10.77 -11.23
C ARG A 220 12.49 -10.52 -11.97
N GLU A 221 13.35 -9.66 -11.42
CA GLU A 221 14.66 -9.29 -11.98
C GLU A 221 15.79 -10.14 -11.39
N ARG A 222 15.49 -11.07 -10.45
CA ARG A 222 16.47 -11.84 -9.69
C ARG A 222 17.53 -12.55 -10.54
N ASP A 223 17.13 -13.12 -11.68
CA ASP A 223 18.03 -13.90 -12.53
C ASP A 223 19.03 -12.96 -13.23
N SER A 224 18.56 -11.78 -13.67
CA SER A 224 19.41 -10.72 -14.21
C SER A 224 20.35 -10.15 -13.15
N LEU A 225 19.82 -9.86 -11.95
CA LEU A 225 20.60 -9.28 -10.85
C LEU A 225 21.70 -10.22 -10.35
N THR A 226 21.48 -11.53 -10.38
CA THR A 226 22.43 -12.54 -9.91
C THR A 226 23.32 -13.12 -11.01
N GLY A 227 23.15 -12.69 -12.27
CA GLY A 227 23.87 -13.25 -13.43
C GLY A 227 25.38 -13.05 -13.44
N TRP A 228 25.93 -12.19 -12.59
CA TRP A 228 27.39 -12.03 -12.40
C TRP A 228 27.99 -13.06 -11.43
N MET A 229 27.15 -13.77 -10.66
CA MET A 229 27.60 -14.78 -9.70
C MET A 229 27.96 -16.07 -10.45
N ASN A 230 29.11 -16.66 -10.13
CA ASN A 230 29.40 -18.02 -10.56
C ASN A 230 28.56 -19.04 -9.77
N GLU A 231 28.47 -20.27 -10.28
CA GLU A 231 27.60 -21.31 -9.70
C GLU A 231 27.82 -21.54 -8.18
N PRO A 232 29.06 -21.67 -7.67
CA PRO A 232 29.27 -21.85 -6.22
C PRO A 232 28.79 -20.66 -5.39
N LEU A 233 29.01 -19.42 -5.87
CA LEU A 233 28.58 -18.22 -5.17
C LEU A 233 27.06 -18.07 -5.20
N LEU A 234 26.45 -18.39 -6.35
CA LEU A 234 25.00 -18.36 -6.52
C LEU A 234 24.31 -19.36 -5.59
N GLN A 235 24.86 -20.57 -5.46
CA GLN A 235 24.36 -21.58 -4.52
C GLN A 235 24.46 -21.11 -3.06
N ALA A 236 25.60 -20.54 -2.66
CA ALA A 236 25.77 -19.99 -1.31
C ALA A 236 24.81 -18.82 -1.03
N PHE A 237 24.62 -17.93 -2.01
CA PHE A 237 23.68 -16.82 -1.94
C PHE A 237 22.25 -17.30 -1.70
N TRP A 238 21.75 -18.24 -2.52
CA TRP A 238 20.39 -18.76 -2.38
C TRP A 238 20.19 -19.61 -1.13
N ALA A 239 21.21 -20.34 -0.67
CA ALA A 239 21.16 -21.04 0.60
C ALA A 239 20.90 -20.07 1.76
N GLU A 240 21.62 -18.95 1.82
CA GLU A 240 21.42 -17.95 2.87
C GLU A 240 20.07 -17.22 2.74
N VAL A 241 19.64 -16.89 1.52
CA VAL A 241 18.31 -16.29 1.29
C VAL A 241 17.21 -17.22 1.80
N HIS A 242 17.28 -18.51 1.49
CA HIS A 242 16.30 -19.50 1.93
C HIS A 242 16.33 -19.72 3.44
N GLU A 243 17.49 -19.77 4.07
CA GLU A 243 17.61 -19.90 5.52
C GLU A 243 16.88 -18.76 6.26
N LYS A 244 17.19 -17.51 5.88
CA LYS A 244 16.52 -16.32 6.47
C LYS A 244 15.03 -16.26 6.17
N TRP A 245 14.65 -16.69 4.98
CA TRP A 245 13.25 -16.76 4.59
C TRP A 245 12.49 -17.79 5.42
N GLU A 246 13.04 -18.99 5.57
CA GLU A 246 12.45 -20.06 6.34
C GLU A 246 12.28 -19.65 7.81
N GLU A 247 13.30 -19.02 8.39
CA GLU A 247 13.24 -18.46 9.73
C GLU A 247 12.05 -17.50 9.89
N TRP A 248 11.97 -16.47 9.04
CA TRP A 248 10.87 -15.50 9.10
C TRP A 248 9.51 -16.17 8.85
N PHE A 249 9.39 -17.01 7.82
CA PHE A 249 8.11 -17.60 7.44
C PHE A 249 7.57 -18.52 8.55
N ASN A 250 8.43 -19.33 9.16
CA ASN A 250 8.04 -20.26 10.22
C ASN A 250 7.80 -19.56 11.56
N GLN A 251 8.71 -18.67 11.97
CA GLN A 251 8.71 -18.08 13.30
C GLN A 251 7.78 -16.87 13.40
N GLU A 252 7.64 -16.08 12.34
CA GLU A 252 6.79 -14.88 12.33
C GLU A 252 5.43 -15.18 11.72
N TYR A 253 5.39 -15.53 10.42
CA TYR A 253 4.13 -15.63 9.68
C TYR A 253 3.28 -16.84 10.12
N LEU A 254 3.84 -18.04 10.12
CA LEU A 254 3.10 -19.24 10.54
C LEU A 254 2.78 -19.21 12.04
N SER A 255 3.61 -18.59 12.89
CA SER A 255 3.24 -18.38 14.29
C SER A 255 1.97 -17.53 14.41
N VAL A 256 1.78 -16.51 13.56
CA VAL A 256 0.53 -15.73 13.55
C VAL A 256 -0.66 -16.60 13.14
N CYS A 257 -0.50 -17.45 12.12
CA CYS A 257 -1.53 -18.40 11.73
C CYS A 257 -1.88 -19.39 12.85
N ARG A 258 -0.88 -19.91 13.58
CA ARG A 258 -1.11 -20.80 14.75
C ARG A 258 -1.90 -20.08 15.85
N ARG A 259 -1.51 -18.84 16.19
CA ARG A 259 -2.25 -18.02 17.18
C ARG A 259 -3.69 -17.76 16.74
N GLU A 260 -3.93 -17.56 15.45
CA GLU A 260 -5.29 -17.42 14.93
C GLU A 260 -6.10 -18.72 15.07
N ALA A 261 -5.52 -19.88 14.76
CA ALA A 261 -6.19 -21.17 14.94
C ALA A 261 -6.55 -21.40 16.42
N LEU A 262 -5.62 -21.14 17.33
CA LEU A 262 -5.87 -21.20 18.77
C LEU A 262 -6.96 -20.23 19.22
N SER A 263 -7.03 -19.03 18.64
CA SER A 263 -8.09 -18.05 18.94
C SER A 263 -9.50 -18.52 18.54
N ARG A 264 -9.57 -19.52 17.66
CA ARG A 264 -10.80 -20.16 17.18
C ARG A 264 -11.08 -21.50 17.85
N ASN A 265 -10.26 -21.93 18.81
CA ASN A 265 -10.30 -23.26 19.42
C ASN A 265 -10.15 -24.38 18.38
N LEU A 266 -9.22 -24.19 17.45
CA LEU A 266 -8.89 -25.17 16.43
C LEU A 266 -7.46 -25.67 16.65
N ASP A 267 -7.19 -26.92 16.28
CA ASP A 267 -5.83 -27.44 16.21
C ASP A 267 -5.08 -26.75 15.04
N PRO A 268 -3.97 -26.04 15.32
CA PRO A 268 -3.20 -25.39 14.27
C PRO A 268 -2.74 -26.33 13.14
N GLU A 269 -2.32 -27.54 13.45
CA GLU A 269 -1.75 -28.46 12.47
C GLU A 269 -2.86 -29.04 11.56
N GLU A 270 -4.04 -29.33 12.11
CA GLU A 270 -5.21 -29.69 11.30
C GLU A 270 -5.66 -28.54 10.39
N VAL A 271 -5.60 -27.31 10.88
CA VAL A 271 -5.99 -26.12 10.11
C VAL A 271 -5.06 -25.88 8.94
N PHE A 272 -3.74 -26.10 9.09
CA PHE A 272 -2.81 -25.99 7.96
C PHE A 272 -3.08 -27.03 6.86
N VAL A 273 -3.55 -28.22 7.22
CA VAL A 273 -3.88 -29.28 6.26
C VAL A 273 -5.25 -29.08 5.61
N GLN A 274 -6.28 -28.82 6.41
CA GLN A 274 -7.68 -28.83 5.96
C GLN A 274 -8.21 -27.43 5.60
N GLY A 275 -7.64 -26.38 6.19
CA GLY A 275 -8.08 -24.99 6.03
C GLY A 275 -9.45 -24.69 6.63
N ASN A 276 -9.94 -25.48 7.58
CA ASN A 276 -11.23 -25.24 8.23
C ASN A 276 -11.13 -24.15 9.31
N TRP A 277 -10.98 -22.88 8.90
CA TRP A 277 -10.84 -21.73 9.79
C TRP A 277 -12.15 -21.28 10.48
N LEU A 278 -13.17 -22.13 10.56
CA LEU A 278 -14.51 -21.73 10.97
C LEU A 278 -14.80 -22.06 12.44
N ASN A 279 -15.00 -21.01 13.23
CA ASN A 279 -15.75 -21.08 14.48
C ASN A 279 -16.70 -19.87 14.52
N LYS A 280 -18.00 -20.12 14.43
CA LYS A 280 -19.05 -19.09 14.36
C LYS A 280 -19.70 -18.83 15.72
N SER A 281 -19.31 -19.54 16.76
CA SER A 281 -19.85 -19.35 18.10
C SER A 281 -19.49 -17.96 18.62
N PRO A 282 -20.42 -17.29 19.33
CA PRO A 282 -20.11 -16.05 20.03
C PRO A 282 -18.96 -16.24 21.02
N VAL A 283 -18.05 -15.28 21.07
CA VAL A 283 -16.98 -15.22 22.07
C VAL A 283 -17.60 -14.81 23.40
N THR A 284 -17.37 -15.62 24.44
CA THR A 284 -17.74 -15.29 25.82
C THR A 284 -16.62 -14.50 26.50
N ASP A 285 -16.96 -13.73 27.53
CA ASP A 285 -15.94 -12.98 28.29
C ASP A 285 -14.96 -13.94 28.98
N GLU A 286 -15.46 -15.09 29.44
CA GLU A 286 -14.65 -16.17 29.99
C GLU A 286 -13.64 -16.71 28.97
N GLU A 287 -14.07 -17.02 27.75
CA GLU A 287 -13.18 -17.45 26.66
C GLU A 287 -12.11 -16.41 26.36
N TYR A 288 -12.49 -15.13 26.34
CA TYR A 288 -11.57 -14.04 26.06
C TYR A 288 -10.51 -13.88 27.15
N LEU A 289 -10.89 -14.02 28.42
CA LEU A 289 -10.00 -13.86 29.58
C LEU A 289 -9.04 -15.05 29.75
N HIS A 290 -9.49 -16.28 29.48
CA HIS A 290 -8.67 -17.49 29.63
C HIS A 290 -7.63 -17.70 28.51
N LYS A 291 -7.72 -16.94 27.42
CA LYS A 291 -6.77 -17.05 26.30
C LYS A 291 -5.54 -16.16 26.50
N ASP A 292 -4.39 -16.71 26.12
CA ASP A 292 -3.14 -15.97 26.02
C ASP A 292 -3.33 -14.69 25.20
N PRO A 293 -2.72 -13.55 25.60
CA PRO A 293 -2.90 -12.27 24.92
C PRO A 293 -2.71 -12.33 23.40
N GLY A 294 -1.71 -13.08 22.92
CA GLY A 294 -1.44 -13.24 21.48
C GLY A 294 -2.46 -14.08 20.70
N SER A 295 -3.25 -14.89 21.42
CA SER A 295 -4.25 -15.82 20.87
C SER A 295 -5.69 -15.42 21.24
N ARG A 296 -5.90 -14.23 21.82
CA ARG A 296 -7.25 -13.72 22.10
C ARG A 296 -8.07 -13.59 20.82
N PRO A 297 -9.36 -13.96 20.80
CA PRO A 297 -10.19 -13.84 19.60
C PRO A 297 -10.34 -12.38 19.18
N ILE A 298 -10.19 -12.10 17.89
CA ILE A 298 -10.43 -10.76 17.34
C ILE A 298 -11.86 -10.69 16.81
N THR A 299 -12.60 -9.75 17.33
CA THR A 299 -14.03 -9.55 17.12
C THR A 299 -14.33 -8.12 16.64
N GLY A 300 -15.61 -7.82 16.42
CA GLY A 300 -16.06 -6.47 16.07
C GLY A 300 -16.28 -5.52 17.26
N ALA A 301 -16.02 -5.94 18.50
CA ALA A 301 -16.32 -5.16 19.70
C ALA A 301 -15.59 -3.80 19.74
N ARG A 302 -16.16 -2.81 20.46
CA ARG A 302 -15.68 -1.42 20.45
C ARG A 302 -14.26 -1.22 20.94
N ASN A 303 -13.81 -2.07 21.85
CA ASN A 303 -12.53 -1.96 22.54
C ASN A 303 -11.56 -3.09 22.16
N ASP A 304 -11.87 -3.85 21.11
CA ASP A 304 -11.05 -4.97 20.65
C ASP A 304 -10.02 -4.52 19.61
N ALA A 305 -9.03 -5.37 19.33
CA ALA A 305 -7.91 -5.13 18.43
C ALA A 305 -8.34 -4.56 17.06
N PHE A 306 -9.42 -5.08 16.47
CA PHE A 306 -9.92 -4.58 15.19
C PHE A 306 -10.36 -3.11 15.23
N ALA A 307 -10.93 -2.68 16.36
CA ALA A 307 -11.43 -1.32 16.54
C ALA A 307 -10.32 -0.31 16.85
N THR A 308 -9.31 -0.76 17.60
CA THR A 308 -8.21 0.07 18.09
C THR A 308 -7.02 0.10 17.13
N PHE A 309 -6.92 -0.85 16.21
CA PHE A 309 -5.81 -0.97 15.26
C PHE A 309 -5.51 0.34 14.52
N ARG A 310 -6.53 1.05 14.05
CA ARG A 310 -6.34 2.33 13.35
C ARG A 310 -5.54 3.35 14.17
N LEU A 311 -5.85 3.43 15.47
CA LEU A 311 -5.15 4.34 16.39
C LEU A 311 -3.74 3.84 16.70
N GLN A 312 -3.59 2.53 16.95
CA GLN A 312 -2.30 1.91 17.22
C GLN A 312 -1.32 2.03 16.04
N ALA A 313 -1.81 1.85 14.81
CA ALA A 313 -1.04 1.94 13.59
C ALA A 313 -0.87 3.38 13.07
N GLY A 314 -1.47 4.39 13.72
CA GLY A 314 -1.35 5.79 13.31
C GLY A 314 -1.91 6.10 11.92
N ILE A 315 -2.94 5.36 11.48
CA ILE A 315 -3.48 5.43 10.12
C ILE A 315 -4.91 6.00 10.08
N THR A 316 -5.35 6.42 8.89
CA THR A 316 -6.73 6.88 8.66
C THR A 316 -7.70 5.70 8.43
N SER A 317 -9.01 5.97 8.45
CA SER A 317 -10.01 4.94 8.12
C SER A 317 -9.88 4.48 6.67
N SER A 318 -9.57 5.39 5.74
CA SER A 318 -9.33 5.04 4.32
C SER A 318 -8.09 4.15 4.18
N GLU A 319 -7.02 4.51 4.88
CA GLU A 319 -5.77 3.74 4.92
C GLU A 319 -5.98 2.33 5.50
N MET A 320 -6.78 2.20 6.57
CA MET A 320 -7.13 0.90 7.15
C MET A 320 -7.83 -0.03 6.16
N PHE A 321 -8.77 0.48 5.35
CA PHE A 321 -9.45 -0.34 4.33
C PHE A 321 -8.48 -0.90 3.30
N TRP A 322 -7.48 -0.12 2.92
CA TRP A 322 -6.46 -0.55 1.99
C TRP A 322 -5.49 -1.56 2.59
N VAL A 323 -4.89 -1.24 3.74
CA VAL A 323 -3.92 -2.10 4.42
C VAL A 323 -4.53 -3.48 4.68
N LEU A 324 -5.78 -3.53 5.17
CA LEU A 324 -6.44 -4.77 5.50
C LEU A 324 -7.17 -5.42 4.31
N GLY A 325 -7.32 -4.71 3.18
CA GLY A 325 -8.11 -5.16 2.04
C GLY A 325 -9.58 -5.39 2.38
N VAL A 326 -10.12 -4.73 3.41
CA VAL A 326 -11.49 -4.92 3.89
C VAL A 326 -12.44 -3.91 3.26
N GLN A 327 -13.60 -4.39 2.79
CA GLN A 327 -14.65 -3.51 2.30
C GLN A 327 -15.34 -2.79 3.46
N VAL A 328 -15.76 -1.55 3.23
CA VAL A 328 -16.49 -0.72 4.21
C VAL A 328 -17.72 -1.45 4.80
N LYS A 329 -18.47 -2.18 3.95
CA LYS A 329 -19.64 -2.97 4.38
C LYS A 329 -19.24 -4.10 5.36
N ALA A 330 -18.10 -4.75 5.15
CA ALA A 330 -17.61 -5.80 6.03
C ALA A 330 -17.25 -5.25 7.42
N VAL A 331 -16.64 -4.06 7.46
CA VAL A 331 -16.29 -3.36 8.70
C VAL A 331 -17.56 -3.10 9.52
N TYR A 332 -18.60 -2.49 8.92
CA TYR A 332 -19.87 -2.27 9.62
C TYR A 332 -20.52 -3.58 10.08
N ARG A 333 -20.44 -4.65 9.28
CA ARG A 333 -20.95 -5.98 9.66
C ARG A 333 -20.21 -6.55 10.87
N TYR A 334 -18.89 -6.39 10.96
CA TYR A 334 -18.15 -6.80 12.15
C TYR A 334 -18.58 -5.97 13.35
N ARG A 335 -18.65 -4.64 13.22
CA ARG A 335 -19.05 -3.74 14.32
C ARG A 335 -20.46 -4.01 14.87
N SER A 336 -21.41 -4.40 14.02
CA SER A 336 -22.76 -4.76 14.48
C SER A 336 -22.82 -6.12 15.17
N ARG A 337 -21.80 -6.97 14.99
CA ARG A 337 -21.69 -8.32 15.57
C ARG A 337 -20.50 -8.39 16.53
N GLY A 338 -20.53 -7.54 17.57
CA GLY A 338 -19.39 -7.34 18.47
C GLY A 338 -18.84 -8.60 19.15
N LYS A 339 -19.66 -9.63 19.39
CA LYS A 339 -19.23 -10.90 20.00
C LYS A 339 -18.79 -11.97 18.98
N ILE A 340 -18.84 -11.69 17.69
CA ILE A 340 -18.49 -12.65 16.65
C ILE A 340 -17.07 -12.35 16.16
N ARG A 341 -16.29 -13.42 15.98
CA ARG A 341 -14.95 -13.34 15.39
C ARG A 341 -15.01 -12.75 13.98
N ILE A 342 -14.05 -11.90 13.63
CA ILE A 342 -13.90 -11.43 12.26
C ILE A 342 -13.42 -12.58 11.35
N GLU A 343 -13.42 -12.38 10.03
CA GLU A 343 -12.95 -13.40 9.09
C GLU A 343 -11.47 -13.72 9.29
N ALA A 344 -11.10 -15.00 9.15
CA ALA A 344 -9.74 -15.49 9.42
C ALA A 344 -8.65 -14.76 8.63
N PRO A 345 -8.79 -14.52 7.30
CA PRO A 345 -7.77 -13.76 6.56
C PRO A 345 -7.54 -12.37 7.15
N THR A 346 -8.62 -11.67 7.55
CA THR A 346 -8.53 -10.33 8.16
C THR A 346 -7.88 -10.38 9.53
N SER A 347 -8.22 -11.40 10.33
CA SER A 347 -7.64 -11.60 11.66
C SER A 347 -6.15 -11.92 11.59
N ILE A 348 -5.73 -12.82 10.69
CA ILE A 348 -4.32 -13.16 10.43
C ILE A 348 -3.54 -11.90 10.06
N LEU A 349 -4.04 -11.13 9.09
CA LEU A 349 -3.39 -9.91 8.63
C LEU A 349 -3.30 -8.85 9.73
N LEU A 350 -4.36 -8.70 10.53
CA LEU A 350 -4.37 -7.77 11.66
C LEU A 350 -3.34 -8.15 12.72
N ARG A 351 -3.32 -9.42 13.14
CA ARG A 351 -2.33 -9.95 14.10
C ARG A 351 -0.90 -9.78 13.59
N TYR A 352 -0.68 -10.00 12.29
CA TYR A 352 0.60 -9.80 11.65
C TYR A 352 1.07 -8.35 11.83
N PHE A 353 0.27 -7.36 11.42
CA PHE A 353 0.65 -5.95 11.56
C PHE A 353 0.77 -5.47 13.00
N MET A 354 -0.04 -5.99 13.92
CA MET A 354 0.11 -5.67 15.34
C MET A 354 1.45 -6.13 15.91
N SER A 355 2.05 -7.18 15.35
CA SER A 355 3.38 -7.66 15.72
C SER A 355 4.50 -7.02 14.88
N ASN A 356 4.18 -6.55 13.67
CA ASN A 356 5.11 -6.03 12.67
C ASN A 356 4.63 -4.69 12.08
N LEU A 357 4.54 -3.64 12.91
CA LEU A 357 4.00 -2.33 12.47
C LEU A 357 4.82 -1.69 11.33
N ASN A 358 6.13 -1.95 11.28
CA ASN A 358 7.01 -1.40 10.23
C ASN A 358 6.63 -1.91 8.83
N ASP A 359 6.02 -3.09 8.74
CA ASP A 359 5.64 -3.73 7.48
C ASP A 359 4.40 -3.08 6.85
N LEU A 360 3.74 -2.16 7.56
CA LEU A 360 2.75 -1.27 6.96
C LEU A 360 3.33 -0.45 5.81
N ASN A 361 4.64 -0.19 5.82
CA ASN A 361 5.35 0.54 4.77
C ASN A 361 5.32 -0.17 3.40
N TYR A 362 4.99 -1.46 3.34
CA TYR A 362 4.73 -2.15 2.08
C TYR A 362 3.47 -1.65 1.38
N PHE A 363 2.54 -1.04 2.12
CA PHE A 363 1.26 -0.56 1.59
C PHE A 363 1.11 0.95 1.67
N LEU A 364 1.68 1.56 2.71
CA LEU A 364 1.56 2.97 3.04
C LEU A 364 2.86 3.47 3.65
N GLU A 365 3.52 4.38 2.95
CA GLU A 365 4.60 5.16 3.55
C GLU A 365 4.08 5.97 4.73
N GLN A 366 4.82 5.94 5.83
CA GLN A 366 4.55 6.81 6.95
C GLN A 366 4.89 8.26 6.57
N PRO A 367 3.95 9.20 6.70
CA PRO A 367 4.22 10.58 6.37
C PRO A 367 5.23 11.18 7.36
N PRO A 368 6.18 12.01 6.89
CA PRO A 368 7.10 12.71 7.77
C PRO A 368 6.36 13.68 8.72
N SER A 369 7.03 14.10 9.79
CA SER A 369 6.52 15.18 10.64
C SER A 369 6.46 16.50 9.86
N GLY A 370 5.52 17.38 10.24
CA GLY A 370 5.44 18.69 9.58
C GLY A 370 6.64 19.59 9.87
N THR A 371 7.30 19.42 11.02
CA THR A 371 8.58 20.09 11.33
C THR A 371 9.68 19.68 10.34
N TRP A 372 9.79 18.38 10.04
CA TRP A 372 10.75 17.88 9.06
C TRP A 372 10.46 18.45 7.66
N LEU A 373 9.19 18.44 7.24
CA LEU A 373 8.79 19.03 5.95
C LEU A 373 9.17 20.50 5.85
N LEU A 374 8.85 21.29 6.89
CA LEU A 374 9.15 22.71 6.93
C LEU A 374 10.65 22.97 6.82
N GLN A 375 11.48 22.26 7.59
CA GLN A 375 12.93 22.40 7.55
C GLN A 375 13.51 22.07 6.16
N LYS A 376 13.05 20.98 5.53
CA LYS A 376 13.50 20.61 4.19
C LYS A 376 13.08 21.64 3.14
N ILE A 377 11.83 22.11 3.20
CA ILE A 377 11.33 23.12 2.27
C ILE A 377 12.10 24.44 2.44
N MET A 378 12.31 24.91 3.66
CA MET A 378 13.06 26.15 3.91
C MET A 378 14.54 26.04 3.51
N GLY A 379 15.10 24.83 3.51
CA GLY A 379 16.43 24.57 2.95
C GLY A 379 16.50 24.70 1.42
N ILE A 380 15.36 24.51 0.72
CA ILE A 380 15.25 24.62 -0.74
C ILE A 380 14.80 26.04 -1.15
N ASP A 381 13.81 26.60 -0.46
CA ASP A 381 13.29 27.96 -0.62
C ASP A 381 13.42 28.71 0.72
N PRO A 382 14.52 29.46 0.94
CA PRO A 382 14.73 30.24 2.16
C PRO A 382 13.68 31.33 2.41
N ALA A 383 12.91 31.74 1.39
CA ALA A 383 11.83 32.70 1.54
C ALA A 383 10.51 32.06 2.02
N PHE A 384 10.44 30.72 2.05
CA PHE A 384 9.27 29.99 2.49
C PHE A 384 8.99 30.21 3.98
N LYS A 385 7.76 30.59 4.30
CA LYS A 385 7.32 30.88 5.68
C LYS A 385 6.56 29.70 6.24
N GLN A 386 6.68 29.47 7.55
CA GLN A 386 5.87 28.46 8.27
C GLN A 386 4.38 28.55 7.93
N SER A 387 3.84 29.78 7.84
CA SER A 387 2.43 30.02 7.50
C SER A 387 1.99 29.45 6.15
N GLN A 388 2.93 29.22 5.22
CA GLN A 388 2.68 28.70 3.87
C GLN A 388 2.66 27.17 3.82
N LEU A 389 3.04 26.47 4.90
CA LEU A 389 3.10 25.02 4.95
C LEU A 389 1.74 24.37 4.62
N SER A 390 0.68 24.68 5.37
CA SER A 390 -0.64 24.09 5.09
C SER A 390 -1.22 24.50 3.73
N PRO A 391 -1.08 25.77 3.27
CA PRO A 391 -1.41 26.16 1.90
C PRO A 391 -0.76 25.29 0.82
N LEU A 392 0.53 24.99 0.93
CA LEU A 392 1.24 24.11 -0.02
C LEU A 392 0.60 22.72 -0.15
N PHE A 393 0.00 22.22 0.93
CA PHE A 393 -0.67 20.92 0.98
C PHE A 393 -2.20 21.03 0.83
N GLY A 394 -2.74 22.16 0.38
CA GLY A 394 -4.16 22.30 0.04
C GLY A 394 -5.09 22.54 1.23
N SER A 395 -4.57 23.17 2.30
CA SER A 395 -5.35 23.63 3.45
C SER A 395 -5.11 25.12 3.72
N THR A 396 -5.70 25.66 4.79
CA THR A 396 -5.62 27.09 5.14
C THR A 396 -4.38 27.41 5.96
N LYS A 397 -3.93 28.67 5.89
CA LYS A 397 -2.81 29.22 6.67
C LYS A 397 -2.87 28.93 8.18
N LEU A 398 -4.08 28.94 8.76
CA LEU A 398 -4.27 28.68 10.20
C LEU A 398 -3.79 27.28 10.62
N SER A 399 -3.92 26.30 9.74
CA SER A 399 -3.52 24.91 10.03
C SER A 399 -2.00 24.73 10.06
N SER A 400 -1.22 25.69 9.55
CA SER A 400 0.23 25.59 9.40
C SER A 400 0.98 25.49 10.72
N TYR A 401 0.51 26.18 11.76
CA TYR A 401 1.17 26.16 13.07
C TYR A 401 1.07 24.79 13.73
N ASN A 402 -0.13 24.20 13.74
CA ASN A 402 -0.34 22.84 14.25
C ASN A 402 0.36 21.80 13.38
N PHE A 403 0.38 21.99 12.05
CA PHE A 403 1.10 21.08 11.16
C PHE A 403 2.61 21.08 11.46
N ALA A 404 3.21 22.25 11.67
CA ALA A 404 4.65 22.36 11.94
C ALA A 404 5.07 22.01 13.38
N ALA A 405 4.12 21.75 14.28
CA ALA A 405 4.41 21.45 15.68
C ALA A 405 4.96 20.02 15.86
N GLU A 406 6.03 19.86 16.62
CA GLU A 406 6.68 18.56 16.88
C GLU A 406 5.76 17.55 17.58
N THR A 407 4.81 18.05 18.36
CA THR A 407 3.85 17.22 19.11
C THR A 407 2.70 16.68 18.28
N HIS A 408 2.58 17.11 17.01
CA HIS A 408 1.46 16.77 16.15
C HIS A 408 1.89 15.86 15.00
N SER A 409 1.03 14.88 14.70
CA SER A 409 1.19 14.03 13.51
C SER A 409 0.84 14.79 12.23
N CYS A 410 1.35 14.31 11.09
CA CYS A 410 1.02 14.87 9.78
C CYS A 410 -0.52 14.87 9.57
N PRO A 411 -1.15 16.04 9.32
CA PRO A 411 -2.59 16.17 9.17
C PRO A 411 -3.12 15.29 8.04
N HIS A 412 -4.32 14.73 8.22
CA HIS A 412 -4.91 13.77 7.28
C HIS A 412 -4.90 14.25 5.81
N PHE A 413 -5.19 15.52 5.55
CA PHE A 413 -5.22 16.08 4.19
C PHE A 413 -3.85 16.11 3.50
N ALA A 414 -2.75 16.19 4.27
CA ALA A 414 -1.40 16.37 3.75
C ALA A 414 -0.65 15.05 3.57
N ARG A 415 -1.09 13.96 4.24
CA ARG A 415 -0.33 12.70 4.38
C ARG A 415 0.20 12.17 3.05
N ARG A 416 -0.63 12.10 2.01
CA ARG A 416 -0.23 11.51 0.72
C ARG A 416 0.81 12.35 -0.01
N LEU A 417 0.57 13.65 -0.14
CA LEU A 417 1.53 14.59 -0.74
C LEU A 417 2.83 14.68 0.07
N ALA A 418 2.74 14.68 1.41
CA ALA A 418 3.89 14.67 2.30
C ALA A 418 4.75 13.41 2.14
N SER A 419 4.12 12.25 1.98
CA SER A 419 4.82 10.98 1.75
C SER A 419 5.53 10.99 0.39
N ILE A 420 4.84 11.45 -0.67
CA ILE A 420 5.46 11.64 -2.00
C ILE A 420 6.67 12.57 -1.90
N PHE A 421 6.51 13.74 -1.27
CA PHE A 421 7.61 14.68 -1.09
C PHE A 421 8.81 14.02 -0.40
N ALA A 422 8.59 13.32 0.71
CA ALA A 422 9.68 12.69 1.46
C ALA A 422 10.39 11.58 0.70
N ARG A 423 9.64 10.75 -0.04
CA ARG A 423 10.19 9.67 -0.84
C ARG A 423 11.01 10.19 -2.02
N GLU A 424 10.49 11.19 -2.72
CA GLU A 424 11.09 11.65 -3.97
C GLU A 424 12.25 12.62 -3.74
N LEU A 425 12.25 13.39 -2.65
CA LEU A 425 13.28 14.42 -2.39
C LEU A 425 14.74 13.94 -2.56
N PRO A 426 15.15 12.74 -2.12
CA PRO A 426 16.52 12.24 -2.34
C PRO A 426 16.89 11.96 -3.80
N HIS A 427 15.89 11.71 -4.66
CA HIS A 427 16.07 11.28 -6.05
C HIS A 427 15.64 12.34 -7.07
N GLU A 428 14.78 13.26 -6.65
CA GLU A 428 14.21 14.35 -7.43
C GLU A 428 14.28 15.66 -6.63
N PRO A 429 15.39 16.42 -6.76
CA PRO A 429 15.54 17.69 -6.06
C PRO A 429 14.47 18.73 -6.44
N GLN A 430 13.78 18.57 -7.57
CA GLN A 430 12.75 19.50 -8.05
C GLN A 430 11.35 19.21 -7.46
N ILE A 431 11.17 18.17 -6.64
CA ILE A 431 9.84 17.78 -6.15
C ILE A 431 9.10 18.92 -5.43
N TYR A 432 9.83 19.75 -4.68
CA TYR A 432 9.27 20.94 -4.05
C TYR A 432 8.64 21.88 -5.08
N TRP A 433 9.39 22.23 -6.12
CA TRP A 433 8.98 23.17 -7.17
C TRP A 433 7.82 22.60 -8.00
N GLN A 434 7.83 21.30 -8.28
CA GLN A 434 6.74 20.61 -8.98
C GLN A 434 5.42 20.66 -8.18
N ILE A 435 5.48 20.43 -6.86
CA ILE A 435 4.31 20.57 -5.98
C ILE A 435 3.85 22.03 -5.95
N ARG A 436 4.78 22.97 -5.80
CA ARG A 436 4.47 24.40 -5.77
C ARG A 436 3.80 24.86 -7.07
N GLU A 437 4.30 24.43 -8.21
CA GLU A 437 3.71 24.72 -9.51
C GLU A 437 2.28 24.19 -9.61
N CYS A 438 2.04 22.95 -9.18
CA CYS A 438 0.68 22.38 -9.13
C CYS A 438 -0.27 23.17 -8.23
N VAL A 439 0.23 23.73 -7.12
CA VAL A 439 -0.53 24.62 -6.23
C VAL A 439 -0.87 25.91 -6.96
N GLU A 440 0.11 26.57 -7.54
CA GLU A 440 -0.08 27.85 -8.24
C GLU A 440 -1.01 27.72 -9.44
N ASP A 441 -0.94 26.62 -10.18
CA ASP A 441 -1.83 26.36 -11.29
C ASP A 441 -3.26 26.07 -10.84
N GLU A 442 -3.46 25.36 -9.73
CA GLU A 442 -4.81 25.20 -9.18
C GLU A 442 -5.37 26.53 -8.65
N VAL A 443 -4.52 27.39 -8.09
CA VAL A 443 -4.89 28.75 -7.65
C VAL A 443 -5.33 29.59 -8.85
N ARG A 444 -4.53 29.63 -9.93
CA ARG A 444 -4.88 30.33 -11.18
C ARG A 444 -6.17 29.79 -11.79
N ALA A 445 -6.31 28.47 -11.85
CA ALA A 445 -7.49 27.81 -12.40
C ALA A 445 -8.77 28.18 -11.63
N ARG A 446 -8.67 28.42 -10.31
CA ARG A 446 -9.77 28.91 -9.45
C ARG A 446 -10.04 30.41 -9.60
N GLY A 447 -9.26 31.13 -10.41
CA GLY A 447 -9.36 32.58 -10.60
C GLY A 447 -8.80 33.39 -9.43
N LEU A 448 -7.91 32.81 -8.63
CA LEU A 448 -7.26 33.48 -7.51
C LEU A 448 -5.89 34.03 -7.93
N ASP A 449 -5.48 35.14 -7.32
CA ASP A 449 -4.12 35.69 -7.50
C ASP A 449 -3.10 34.89 -6.68
N VAL A 450 -2.01 34.47 -7.33
CA VAL A 450 -0.96 33.62 -6.73
C VAL A 450 -0.20 34.36 -5.62
N LYS A 451 0.08 35.65 -5.80
CA LYS A 451 0.82 36.42 -4.81
C LYS A 451 0.01 36.55 -3.52
N THR A 452 -1.25 36.96 -3.65
CA THR A 452 -2.22 37.08 -2.56
C THR A 452 -2.45 35.72 -1.87
N PHE A 453 -2.52 34.63 -2.65
CA PHE A 453 -2.63 33.27 -2.10
C PHE A 453 -1.47 32.91 -1.16
N TRP A 454 -0.23 33.20 -1.53
CA TRP A 454 0.93 32.88 -0.69
C TRP A 454 1.03 33.77 0.57
N GLU A 455 0.38 34.93 0.58
CA GLU A 455 0.30 35.82 1.75
C GLU A 455 -0.83 35.40 2.72
N GLU A 456 -2.01 35.06 2.18
CA GLU A 456 -3.22 34.79 2.96
C GLU A 456 -3.52 33.30 3.19
N GLY A 457 -3.13 32.43 2.26
CA GLY A 457 -3.38 30.99 2.30
C GLY A 457 -4.86 30.61 2.19
N ARG A 458 -5.63 31.34 1.36
CA ARG A 458 -7.07 31.12 1.15
C ARG A 458 -7.34 30.42 -0.18
N TRP A 459 -8.03 29.29 -0.12
CA TRP A 459 -8.40 28.46 -1.29
C TRP A 459 -9.76 28.78 -1.90
N ASN A 460 -10.52 29.67 -1.25
CA ASN A 460 -11.79 30.20 -1.72
C ASN A 460 -11.75 31.72 -1.52
N GLY A 461 -12.29 32.46 -2.49
CA GLY A 461 -12.38 33.93 -2.48
C GLY A 461 -13.37 34.46 -1.46
#